data_AF-A0A833UJR0-F1
#
_entry.id   AF-A0A833UJR0-F1
#
_cell.length_a   1.000
_cell.length_b   1.000
_cell.length_c   1.000
_cell.angle_alpha   90.00
_cell.angle_beta   90.00
_cell.angle_gamma   90.00
#
_symmetry.space_group_name_H-M   'P 1'
#
loop_
_entity.id
_entity.type
_entity.pdbx_description
1 polymer ?
#
loop_
_entity_poly.entity_id
_entity_poly.type
_entity_poly.pdbx_seq_one_letter_code
_entity_poly.pdbx_strand_id
1 'polypeptide(L)'
;MSELSDDHIDHIDTRYRAGERVTAKIVQVDEQRRRISLGMKDSYMGDTIDFQLPSQQDPDESIRDNDFTELLTFPGGSLLGDQNMDTEGENGDYPILAQAELRASVPPLDISLDDIDPNMDNLVGQDQENIDEAGTVNKRNKKKANKKAKKEREKEMRAAEERLVKNDIPRTADEFEKLVRSSPISSFVWIKYMAFMLSMADAEKARFIAERALNTINFREENEKLNIWVAYINLENEYGNPPQEAVMKVFQRALQYNDPERVYLALLGMYERTEQHKLADELLDKMIKKFKHSFQVLVWLRWVQRILKQKQDEVQPVVSRALLSLPREKHIDFISQTAILEFKCGVPDRGRSMFERILRESPKRTDLWSAYLDQEIRLGDVEVIRPLFERAISLNLKDGNMKFLFNKFLKYEKSNGDEERIEYVERQAMEYIRQSNLA
;
A
#
# COMPACT_ATOMS: atom_id res chain seq x y z
N MET A 1 -26.15 -1.57 -42.93
CA MET A 1 -24.86 -2.28 -42.84
C MET A 1 -23.67 -1.33 -42.94
N SER A 2 -23.86 -0.02 -42.69
CA SER A 2 -22.81 1.00 -42.81
C SER A 2 -21.82 1.03 -41.65
N GLU A 3 -22.09 0.33 -40.54
CA GLU A 3 -21.28 0.38 -39.32
C GLU A 3 -20.44 -0.87 -39.07
N LEU A 4 -20.27 -1.73 -40.09
CA LEU A 4 -19.55 -3.01 -39.97
C LEU A 4 -18.13 -2.98 -40.53
N SER A 5 -17.83 -2.04 -41.42
CA SER A 5 -16.54 -1.92 -42.10
C SER A 5 -16.45 -0.54 -42.73
N ASP A 6 -15.22 -0.03 -42.88
CA ASP A 6 -14.96 1.23 -43.58
C ASP A 6 -15.14 1.08 -45.11
N ASP A 7 -15.00 -0.15 -45.63
CA ASP A 7 -15.32 -0.51 -47.02
C ASP A 7 -16.72 -1.13 -47.19
N HIS A 8 -17.30 -1.04 -48.39
CA HIS A 8 -18.60 -1.64 -48.74
C HIS A 8 -18.53 -3.18 -48.69
N ILE A 9 -19.47 -3.81 -47.97
CA ILE A 9 -19.58 -5.26 -47.84
C ILE A 9 -20.95 -5.71 -48.37
N ASP A 10 -20.93 -6.59 -49.38
CA ASP A 10 -22.16 -7.18 -49.96
C ASP A 10 -22.73 -8.32 -49.10
N HIS A 11 -21.88 -9.11 -48.42
CA HIS A 11 -22.29 -10.23 -47.57
C HIS A 11 -21.53 -10.27 -46.24
N ILE A 12 -22.25 -10.27 -45.11
CA ILE A 12 -21.65 -10.31 -43.76
C ILE A 12 -21.01 -11.68 -43.46
N ASP A 13 -21.57 -12.75 -44.02
CA ASP A 13 -21.15 -14.14 -43.76
C ASP A 13 -19.73 -14.45 -44.27
N THR A 14 -19.17 -13.58 -45.12
CA THR A 14 -17.78 -13.68 -45.56
C THR A 14 -16.77 -13.15 -44.54
N ARG A 15 -17.19 -12.30 -43.58
CA ARG A 15 -16.28 -11.75 -42.55
C ARG A 15 -16.52 -12.29 -41.14
N TYR A 16 -17.74 -12.68 -40.79
CA TYR A 16 -18.06 -13.15 -39.44
C TYR A 16 -18.96 -14.38 -39.48
N ARG A 17 -18.74 -15.33 -38.57
CA ARG A 17 -19.60 -16.51 -38.39
C ARG A 17 -20.44 -16.41 -37.12
N ALA A 18 -21.64 -16.98 -37.15
CA ALA A 18 -22.50 -17.05 -35.97
C ALA A 18 -21.81 -17.82 -34.83
N GLY A 19 -21.61 -17.15 -33.69
CA GLY A 19 -20.90 -17.68 -32.52
C GLY A 19 -19.50 -17.10 -32.28
N GLU A 20 -18.99 -16.30 -33.22
CA GLU A 20 -17.72 -15.60 -33.10
C GLU A 20 -17.82 -14.40 -32.15
N ARG A 21 -16.79 -14.20 -31.32
CA ARG A 21 -16.72 -13.05 -30.40
C ARG A 21 -16.19 -11.85 -31.16
N VAL A 22 -16.93 -10.76 -31.16
CA VAL A 22 -16.56 -9.51 -31.84
C VAL A 22 -16.51 -8.35 -30.86
N THR A 23 -15.56 -7.44 -31.07
CA THR A 23 -15.47 -6.18 -30.32
C THR A 23 -16.27 -5.12 -31.07
N ALA A 24 -17.06 -4.31 -30.38
CA ALA A 24 -17.85 -3.24 -30.97
C ALA A 24 -17.88 -2.02 -30.06
N LYS A 25 -17.87 -0.82 -30.64
CA LYS A 25 -17.98 0.45 -29.92
C LYS A 25 -19.44 0.90 -29.88
N ILE A 26 -19.86 1.46 -28.76
CA ILE A 26 -21.19 2.08 -28.65
C ILE A 26 -21.15 3.40 -29.43
N VAL A 27 -21.91 3.46 -30.53
CA VAL A 27 -21.98 4.62 -31.42
C VAL A 27 -23.05 5.60 -30.94
N GLN A 28 -24.17 5.09 -30.41
CA GLN A 28 -25.28 5.93 -29.94
C GLN A 28 -26.09 5.23 -28.85
N VAL A 29 -26.57 5.99 -27.88
CA VAL A 29 -27.47 5.52 -26.81
C VAL A 29 -28.77 6.33 -26.88
N ASP A 30 -29.89 5.66 -27.15
CA ASP A 30 -31.24 6.25 -27.11
C ASP A 30 -31.91 5.86 -25.79
N GLU A 31 -31.90 6.79 -24.85
CA GLU A 31 -32.36 6.59 -23.49
C GLU A 31 -33.89 6.51 -23.38
N GLN A 32 -34.62 7.20 -24.27
CA GLN A 32 -36.09 7.18 -24.30
C GLN A 32 -36.62 5.82 -24.78
N ARG A 33 -35.91 5.19 -25.71
CA ARG A 33 -36.28 3.86 -26.25
C ARG A 33 -35.50 2.71 -25.61
N ARG A 34 -34.58 2.99 -24.69
CA ARG A 34 -33.65 2.03 -24.05
C ARG A 34 -32.94 1.14 -25.08
N ARG A 35 -32.37 1.75 -26.11
CA ARG A 35 -31.62 1.05 -27.17
C ARG A 35 -30.23 1.63 -27.32
N ILE A 36 -29.28 0.76 -27.68
CA ILE A 36 -27.91 1.14 -28.01
C ILE A 36 -27.60 0.70 -29.44
N SER A 37 -26.90 1.57 -30.18
CA SER A 37 -26.39 1.30 -31.52
C SER A 37 -24.90 0.99 -31.41
N LEU A 38 -24.47 -0.13 -32.01
CA LEU A 38 -23.10 -0.64 -31.95
C LEU A 38 -22.46 -0.57 -33.34
N GLY A 39 -21.19 -0.17 -33.40
CA GLY A 39 -20.38 -0.11 -34.62
C GLY A 39 -19.08 -0.89 -34.48
N MET A 40 -18.64 -1.50 -35.58
CA MET A 40 -17.50 -2.43 -35.65
C MET A 40 -16.42 -1.96 -36.64
N LYS A 41 -16.45 -0.71 -37.09
CA LYS A 41 -15.41 -0.16 -37.99
C LYS A 41 -14.03 -0.16 -37.32
N ASP A 42 -13.01 -0.52 -38.10
CA ASP A 42 -11.61 -0.51 -37.66
C ASP A 42 -11.15 0.90 -37.29
N SER A 43 -11.67 1.93 -37.97
CA SER A 43 -11.46 3.35 -37.63
C SER A 43 -11.92 3.74 -36.22
N TYR A 44 -12.82 2.99 -35.57
CA TYR A 44 -13.26 3.27 -34.20
C TYR A 44 -12.34 2.72 -33.12
N MET A 45 -11.43 1.81 -33.48
CA MET A 45 -10.57 1.07 -32.56
C MET A 45 -9.11 1.53 -32.57
N GLY A 46 -8.74 2.48 -33.44
CA GLY A 46 -7.44 3.13 -33.41
C GLY A 46 -7.31 4.06 -32.21
N ASP A 47 -6.70 3.55 -31.13
CA ASP A 47 -5.97 4.31 -30.08
C ASP A 47 -5.46 3.40 -28.94
N THR A 48 -5.71 2.08 -29.00
CA THR A 48 -5.02 1.09 -28.18
C THR A 48 -4.12 0.25 -29.08
N ILE A 49 -2.82 0.56 -29.11
CA ILE A 49 -1.83 -0.35 -29.69
C ILE A 49 -1.70 -1.55 -28.74
N ASP A 50 -2.63 -2.49 -28.88
CA ASP A 50 -2.53 -3.82 -28.30
C ASP A 50 -1.58 -4.63 -29.20
N PHE A 51 -0.36 -4.89 -28.74
CA PHE A 51 0.55 -5.83 -29.40
C PHE A 51 -0.10 -7.22 -29.44
N GLN A 52 -0.76 -7.57 -30.53
CA GLN A 52 -1.27 -8.92 -30.79
C GLN A 52 -0.16 -9.75 -31.43
N LEU A 53 0.48 -10.60 -30.62
CA LEU A 53 1.27 -11.72 -31.13
C LEU A 53 0.32 -12.79 -31.70
N PRO A 54 0.69 -13.52 -32.77
CA PRO A 54 -0.10 -14.65 -33.24
C PRO A 54 -0.05 -15.76 -32.18
N SER A 55 -1.17 -16.00 -31.50
CA SER A 55 -1.34 -17.15 -30.61
C SER A 55 -1.32 -18.43 -31.44
N GLN A 56 -0.29 -19.24 -31.29
CA GLN A 56 -0.43 -20.67 -31.45
C GLN A 56 -0.17 -21.36 -30.11
N GLN A 57 -1.27 -21.89 -29.57
CA GLN A 57 -1.39 -22.77 -28.40
C GLN A 57 -1.35 -22.06 -27.03
N ASP A 58 -2.54 -21.87 -26.46
CA ASP A 58 -2.77 -21.82 -25.01
C ASP A 58 -2.14 -23.08 -24.35
N PRO A 59 -1.52 -22.98 -23.16
CA PRO A 59 -2.30 -22.65 -21.96
C PRO A 59 -1.61 -21.80 -20.86
N ASP A 60 -2.49 -21.19 -20.04
CA ASP A 60 -2.40 -20.86 -18.60
C ASP A 60 -1.06 -20.32 -18.05
N GLU A 61 -1.01 -19.01 -17.75
CA GLU A 61 -0.57 -18.50 -16.44
C GLU A 61 -0.85 -16.99 -16.33
N SER A 62 -1.54 -16.60 -15.25
CA SER A 62 -2.08 -15.26 -15.04
C SER A 62 -1.01 -14.19 -14.79
N ILE A 63 -0.77 -13.30 -15.75
CA ILE A 63 -0.05 -12.05 -15.54
C ILE A 63 -1.08 -10.99 -15.14
N ARG A 64 -1.09 -10.63 -13.85
CA ARG A 64 -1.88 -9.51 -13.34
C ARG A 64 -1.18 -8.21 -13.70
N ASP A 65 -1.88 -7.35 -14.43
CA ASP A 65 -1.61 -5.92 -14.46
C ASP A 65 -1.74 -5.36 -13.04
N ASN A 66 -0.59 -5.14 -12.39
CA ASN A 66 -0.52 -4.26 -11.23
C ASN A 66 -0.36 -2.83 -11.74
N ASP A 67 -1.45 -2.25 -12.23
CA ASP A 67 -1.58 -0.80 -12.25
C ASP A 67 -1.88 -0.35 -10.81
N PHE A 68 -0.81 -0.17 -10.04
CA PHE A 68 -0.85 0.43 -8.71
C PHE A 68 0.06 1.66 -8.68
N THR A 69 -0.24 2.60 -9.57
CA THR A 69 0.21 3.98 -9.50
C THR A 69 -0.98 4.87 -9.19
N GLU A 70 -1.50 4.78 -7.96
CA GLU A 70 -2.06 5.93 -7.24
C GLU A 70 -2.48 5.54 -5.81
N LEU A 71 -2.27 6.48 -4.88
CA LEU A 71 -2.61 6.46 -3.45
C LEU A 71 -1.61 5.78 -2.50
N LEU A 72 -0.41 6.35 -2.45
CA LEU A 72 0.24 6.65 -1.15
C LEU A 72 0.77 8.09 -1.19
N THR A 73 -0.17 9.05 -1.29
CA THR A 73 0.11 10.44 -0.96
C THR A 73 0.09 10.55 0.56
N PHE A 74 1.26 10.69 1.18
CA PHE A 74 1.35 11.15 2.57
C PHE A 74 1.49 12.67 2.58
N PRO A 75 0.73 13.39 3.42
CA PRO A 75 0.87 14.83 3.58
C PRO A 75 2.14 15.10 4.39
N GLY A 76 3.24 15.37 3.71
CA GLY A 76 4.45 15.96 4.28
C GLY A 76 4.64 17.33 3.65
N GLY A 77 4.20 18.38 4.33
CA GLY A 77 4.37 19.76 3.89
C GLY A 77 5.86 20.09 3.73
N SER A 78 6.27 20.42 2.51
CA SER A 78 7.48 21.20 2.28
C SER A 78 7.10 22.67 2.22
N LEU A 79 7.55 23.44 3.19
CA LEU A 79 7.73 24.89 3.06
C LEU A 79 9.09 25.24 3.66
N LEU A 80 10.08 25.45 2.79
CA LEU A 80 11.27 26.26 3.07
C LEU A 80 11.67 27.05 1.82
N GLY A 81 11.99 28.33 2.05
CA GLY A 81 12.50 29.32 1.08
C GLY A 81 11.79 30.68 1.25
N ASP A 82 11.95 31.39 2.37
CA ASP A 82 12.99 32.40 2.65
C ASP A 82 12.62 33.82 2.17
N GLN A 83 12.47 34.75 3.14
CA GLN A 83 12.82 36.18 3.02
C GLN A 83 12.72 36.89 4.38
N ASN A 84 13.85 37.50 4.76
CA ASN A 84 14.10 38.33 5.94
C ASN A 84 13.22 39.59 6.03
N MET A 85 12.77 39.96 7.24
CA MET A 85 12.84 41.34 7.70
C MET A 85 12.78 41.43 9.23
N ASP A 86 13.71 42.21 9.78
CA ASP A 86 13.87 42.55 11.19
C ASP A 86 12.69 43.34 11.76
N THR A 87 12.29 43.03 13.01
CA THR A 87 11.87 44.04 13.99
C THR A 87 12.04 43.51 15.41
N GLU A 88 12.86 44.20 16.19
CA GLU A 88 13.02 44.04 17.64
C GLU A 88 11.72 44.37 18.39
N GLY A 89 11.50 43.68 19.51
CA GLY A 89 10.41 43.98 20.45
C GLY A 89 10.38 42.98 21.60
N GLU A 90 11.15 43.25 22.64
CA GLU A 90 11.08 42.57 23.93
C GLU A 90 9.65 42.56 24.49
N ASN A 91 9.19 41.40 24.98
CA ASN A 91 8.49 41.27 26.26
C ASN A 91 8.37 39.78 26.60
N GLY A 92 8.95 39.42 27.74
CA GLY A 92 9.01 38.04 28.21
C GLY A 92 7.66 37.54 28.71
N ASP A 93 7.34 36.29 28.37
CA ASP A 93 6.40 35.46 29.11
C ASP A 93 6.75 33.96 28.96
N TYR A 94 7.11 33.36 30.11
CA TYR A 94 7.16 31.96 30.55
C TYR A 94 7.39 30.78 29.56
N PRO A 95 8.46 29.96 29.74
CA PRO A 95 8.77 28.78 28.90
C PRO A 95 7.82 27.57 29.02
N ILE A 96 6.77 27.64 29.84
CA ILE A 96 5.93 26.49 30.20
C ILE A 96 4.73 26.34 29.24
N LEU A 97 4.25 27.43 28.65
CA LEU A 97 3.11 27.41 27.71
C LEU A 97 3.51 26.92 26.31
N ALA A 98 4.71 27.25 25.83
CA ALA A 98 5.21 26.78 24.53
C ALA A 98 5.45 25.25 24.48
N GLN A 99 5.82 24.63 25.62
CA GLN A 99 5.94 23.17 25.73
C GLN A 99 4.57 22.47 25.80
N ALA A 100 3.53 23.16 26.28
CA ALA A 100 2.16 22.66 26.30
C ALA A 100 1.49 22.77 24.91
N GLU A 101 1.76 23.85 24.16
CA GLU A 101 1.27 24.02 22.78
C GLU A 101 1.92 23.05 21.78
N LEU A 102 3.22 22.72 21.96
CA LEU A 102 3.88 21.67 21.16
C LEU A 102 3.37 20.26 21.49
N ARG A 103 2.93 20.00 22.74
CA ARG A 103 2.26 18.75 23.14
C ARG A 103 0.80 18.69 22.68
N ALA A 104 0.15 19.84 22.47
CA ALA A 104 -1.24 19.93 21.99
C ALA A 104 -1.39 19.72 20.47
N SER A 105 -0.29 19.75 19.70
CA SER A 105 -0.33 19.64 18.24
C SER A 105 -0.59 18.22 17.71
N VAL A 106 -0.54 17.19 18.55
CA VAL A 106 -0.93 15.83 18.18
C VAL A 106 -1.78 15.27 19.32
N PRO A 107 -3.10 15.08 19.14
CA PRO A 107 -3.91 14.45 20.18
C PRO A 107 -3.32 13.07 20.54
N PRO A 108 -3.22 12.72 21.84
CA PRO A 108 -2.72 11.41 22.34
C PRO A 108 -3.31 10.16 21.68
N LEU A 109 -4.43 10.34 20.99
CA LEU A 109 -5.28 9.30 20.44
C LEU A 109 -5.40 9.38 18.91
N ASP A 110 -4.52 10.11 18.21
CA ASP A 110 -4.50 10.06 16.75
C ASP A 110 -3.96 8.69 16.28
N ILE A 111 -4.89 7.77 16.03
CA ILE A 111 -4.58 6.44 15.55
C ILE A 111 -4.46 6.52 14.02
N SER A 112 -3.24 6.73 13.52
CA SER A 112 -2.92 6.49 12.11
C SER A 112 -2.98 4.97 11.84
N LEU A 113 -4.20 4.46 11.64
CA LEU A 113 -4.46 3.05 11.30
C LEU A 113 -3.93 2.67 9.91
N ASP A 114 -3.54 3.66 9.10
CA ASP A 114 -2.94 3.44 7.79
C ASP A 114 -1.47 2.97 7.87
N ASP A 115 -0.79 3.18 9.00
CA ASP A 115 0.57 2.67 9.25
C ASP A 115 0.59 1.18 9.64
N ILE A 116 -0.57 0.66 10.06
CA ILE A 116 -0.84 -0.77 10.28
C ILE A 116 -1.40 -1.38 8.99
N ASP A 117 -0.81 -1.07 7.82
CA ASP A 117 -1.05 -1.88 6.63
C ASP A 117 0.00 -3.00 6.57
N PRO A 118 -0.33 -4.24 7.00
CA PRO A 118 0.51 -5.41 6.80
C PRO A 118 0.46 -5.92 5.35
N ASN A 119 0.03 -5.11 4.36
CA ASN A 119 0.01 -5.50 2.93
C ASN A 119 1.40 -5.64 2.27
N MET A 120 2.40 -6.10 3.03
CA MET A 120 3.47 -6.89 2.44
C MET A 120 2.99 -8.30 2.03
N ASP A 121 1.85 -8.76 2.54
CA ASP A 121 1.18 -9.99 2.12
C ASP A 121 0.75 -10.00 0.65
N ASN A 122 0.67 -8.84 -0.01
CA ASN A 122 0.41 -8.79 -1.45
C ASN A 122 1.66 -9.06 -2.31
N LEU A 123 2.84 -9.13 -1.68
CA LEU A 123 4.09 -9.46 -2.35
C LEU A 123 4.62 -10.85 -1.96
N VAL A 124 4.10 -11.45 -0.89
CA VAL A 124 4.50 -12.76 -0.39
C VAL A 124 3.34 -13.73 -0.56
N GLY A 125 3.39 -14.56 -1.61
CA GLY A 125 2.54 -15.75 -1.67
C GLY A 125 2.25 -16.28 -3.06
N GLN A 126 3.15 -17.11 -3.58
CA GLN A 126 2.75 -18.29 -4.33
C GLN A 126 3.81 -19.38 -4.17
N ASP A 127 3.63 -20.20 -3.14
CA ASP A 127 4.15 -21.56 -3.15
C ASP A 127 3.30 -22.38 -4.14
N GLN A 128 4.00 -23.08 -5.01
CA GLN A 128 3.47 -23.85 -6.13
C GLN A 128 2.75 -25.11 -5.62
N GLU A 129 1.43 -25.20 -5.80
CA GLU A 129 0.70 -26.47 -5.85
C GLU A 129 -0.30 -26.44 -7.02
N ASN A 130 -0.16 -27.40 -7.92
CA ASN A 130 -0.98 -27.62 -9.11
C ASN A 130 -2.47 -27.75 -8.76
N ILE A 131 -3.26 -26.70 -8.95
CA ILE A 131 -4.74 -26.75 -8.98
C ILE A 131 -5.27 -25.62 -9.90
N ASP A 132 -6.05 -25.99 -10.93
CA ASP A 132 -6.82 -25.17 -11.87
C ASP A 132 -6.85 -23.64 -11.62
N GLU A 133 -6.16 -22.88 -12.46
CA GLU A 133 -5.83 -21.47 -12.23
C GLU A 133 -6.98 -20.48 -12.50
N ALA A 134 -7.84 -20.74 -13.49
CA ALA A 134 -8.92 -19.82 -13.87
C ALA A 134 -9.95 -19.58 -12.73
N GLY A 135 -10.26 -20.63 -11.95
CA GLY A 135 -11.18 -20.52 -10.80
C GLY A 135 -10.55 -19.82 -9.58
N THR A 136 -9.25 -20.01 -9.39
CA THR A 136 -8.50 -19.59 -8.20
C THR A 136 -8.12 -18.11 -8.28
N VAL A 137 -7.73 -17.63 -9.46
CA VAL A 137 -7.42 -16.21 -9.72
C VAL A 137 -8.66 -15.33 -9.58
N ASN A 138 -9.82 -15.81 -10.07
CA ASN A 138 -11.08 -15.10 -10.00
C ASN A 138 -11.59 -14.99 -8.55
N LYS A 139 -11.42 -16.06 -7.75
CA LYS A 139 -11.74 -16.07 -6.32
C LYS A 139 -10.83 -15.13 -5.51
N ARG A 140 -9.53 -15.08 -5.82
CA ARG A 140 -8.57 -14.15 -5.18
C ARG A 140 -8.85 -12.69 -5.55
N ASN A 141 -9.14 -12.39 -6.82
CA ASN A 141 -9.50 -11.04 -7.28
C ASN A 141 -10.79 -10.55 -6.62
N LYS A 142 -11.83 -11.40 -6.56
CA LYS A 142 -13.08 -11.11 -5.86
C LYS A 142 -12.86 -10.86 -4.37
N LYS A 143 -11.98 -11.63 -3.71
CA LYS A 143 -11.62 -11.42 -2.29
C LYS A 143 -10.87 -10.11 -2.06
N LYS A 144 -9.93 -9.73 -2.94
CA LYS A 144 -9.21 -8.44 -2.87
C LYS A 144 -10.15 -7.25 -3.12
N ALA A 145 -11.01 -7.33 -4.14
CA ALA A 145 -12.01 -6.30 -4.42
C ALA A 145 -13.01 -6.12 -3.27
N ASN A 146 -13.51 -7.22 -2.70
CA ASN A 146 -14.38 -7.15 -1.52
C ASN A 146 -13.68 -6.56 -0.29
N LYS A 147 -12.40 -6.87 -0.07
CA LYS A 147 -11.60 -6.28 1.03
C LYS A 147 -11.39 -4.78 0.81
N LYS A 148 -11.09 -4.35 -0.42
CA LYS A 148 -10.94 -2.92 -0.79
C LYS A 148 -12.25 -2.18 -0.60
N ALA A 149 -13.35 -2.71 -1.12
CA ALA A 149 -14.69 -2.14 -0.95
C ALA A 149 -15.11 -2.08 0.52
N LYS A 150 -14.74 -3.07 1.35
CA LYS A 150 -14.98 -3.03 2.79
C LYS A 150 -14.21 -1.88 3.46
N LYS A 151 -12.91 -1.73 3.17
CA LYS A 151 -12.05 -0.65 3.71
C LYS A 151 -12.54 0.73 3.28
N GLU A 152 -13.00 0.86 2.03
CA GLU A 152 -13.54 2.10 1.48
C GLU A 152 -14.87 2.48 2.14
N ARG A 153 -15.78 1.51 2.34
CA ARG A 153 -17.01 1.73 3.12
C ARG A 153 -16.72 2.10 4.58
N GLU A 154 -15.75 1.46 5.22
CA GLU A 154 -15.31 1.82 6.58
C GLU A 154 -14.77 3.26 6.61
N LYS A 155 -14.01 3.68 5.59
CA LYS A 155 -13.48 5.05 5.46
C LYS A 155 -14.59 6.07 5.21
N GLU A 156 -15.55 5.76 4.35
CA GLU A 156 -16.73 6.60 4.12
C GLU A 156 -17.58 6.72 5.38
N MET A 157 -17.77 5.63 6.11
CA MET A 157 -18.49 5.62 7.39
C MET A 157 -17.77 6.50 8.41
N ARG A 158 -16.45 6.35 8.55
CA ARG A 158 -15.65 7.23 9.41
C ARG A 158 -15.73 8.70 8.99
N ALA A 159 -15.66 8.99 7.70
CA ALA A 159 -15.78 10.36 7.19
C ALA A 159 -17.19 10.93 7.45
N ALA A 160 -18.24 10.11 7.37
CA ALA A 160 -19.60 10.50 7.73
C ALA A 160 -19.73 10.75 9.24
N GLU A 161 -19.15 9.89 10.08
CA GLU A 161 -19.07 10.09 11.53
C GLU A 161 -18.29 11.36 11.89
N GLU A 162 -17.16 11.61 11.23
CA GLU A 162 -16.38 12.85 11.37
C GLU A 162 -17.18 14.08 10.95
N ARG A 163 -17.99 14.00 9.89
CA ARG A 163 -18.87 15.10 9.47
C ARG A 163 -19.99 15.35 10.47
N LEU A 164 -20.59 14.30 11.01
CA LEU A 164 -21.57 14.40 12.10
C LEU A 164 -20.96 15.09 13.32
N VAL A 165 -19.73 14.70 13.69
CA VAL A 165 -19.00 15.31 14.80
C VAL A 165 -18.49 16.72 14.48
N LYS A 166 -18.14 17.05 13.23
CA LYS A 166 -17.69 18.41 12.86
C LYS A 166 -18.84 19.42 12.85
N ASN A 167 -20.04 19.00 12.44
CA ASN A 167 -21.21 19.87 12.41
C ASN A 167 -21.75 20.14 13.82
N ASP A 168 -21.69 19.15 14.72
CA ASP A 168 -22.04 19.26 16.14
C ASP A 168 -20.88 18.72 17.00
N ILE A 169 -19.79 19.49 17.13
CA ILE A 169 -18.67 19.08 18.00
C ILE A 169 -19.19 19.00 19.43
N PRO A 170 -19.28 17.81 20.04
CA PRO A 170 -19.78 17.69 21.40
C PRO A 170 -18.84 18.44 22.33
N ARG A 171 -19.38 19.41 23.06
CA ARG A 171 -18.63 20.24 24.03
C ARG A 171 -18.82 19.77 25.46
N THR A 172 -19.76 18.85 25.68
CA THR A 172 -20.09 18.34 27.01
C THR A 172 -20.07 16.81 27.04
N ALA A 173 -19.80 16.25 28.21
CA ALA A 173 -19.86 14.81 28.42
C ALA A 173 -21.26 14.24 28.08
N ASP A 174 -22.33 14.99 28.35
CA ASP A 174 -23.70 14.56 28.06
C ASP A 174 -23.99 14.43 26.56
N GLU A 175 -23.40 15.27 25.73
CA GLU A 175 -23.51 15.17 24.27
C GLU A 175 -22.76 13.94 23.76
N PHE A 176 -21.58 13.65 24.29
CA PHE A 176 -20.88 12.39 24.00
C PHE A 176 -21.66 11.16 24.45
N GLU A 177 -22.31 11.19 25.62
CA GLU A 177 -23.17 10.09 26.08
C GLU A 177 -24.39 9.90 25.17
N LYS A 178 -24.93 10.97 24.56
CA LYS A 178 -25.99 10.85 23.53
C LYS A 178 -25.46 10.17 22.27
N LEU A 179 -24.28 10.58 21.79
CA LEU A 179 -23.67 10.01 20.58
C LEU A 179 -23.28 8.54 20.75
N VAL A 180 -22.72 8.17 21.91
CA VAL A 180 -22.41 6.78 22.21
C VAL A 180 -23.67 5.92 22.27
N ARG A 181 -24.80 6.46 22.74
CA ARG A 181 -26.09 5.75 22.70
C ARG A 181 -26.63 5.58 21.28
N SER A 182 -26.45 6.56 20.40
CA SER A 182 -26.88 6.44 18.99
C SER A 182 -25.94 5.56 18.16
N SER A 183 -24.65 5.54 18.49
CA SER A 183 -23.60 4.84 17.75
C SER A 183 -22.70 4.00 18.68
N PRO A 184 -23.24 2.97 19.36
CA PRO A 184 -22.52 2.24 20.40
C PRO A 184 -21.36 1.36 19.88
N ILE A 185 -21.34 1.06 18.58
CA ILE A 185 -20.35 0.19 17.94
C ILE A 185 -19.14 1.00 17.43
N SER A 186 -19.30 2.31 17.19
CA SER A 186 -18.27 3.15 16.57
C SER A 186 -17.13 3.43 17.53
N SER A 187 -15.97 2.81 17.30
CA SER A 187 -14.75 3.09 18.04
C SER A 187 -14.32 4.54 17.90
N PHE A 188 -14.59 5.16 16.76
CA PHE A 188 -14.29 6.57 16.53
C PHE A 188 -14.99 7.49 17.55
N VAL A 189 -16.29 7.29 17.78
CA VAL A 189 -17.06 8.09 18.75
C VAL A 189 -16.53 7.89 20.17
N TRP A 190 -16.26 6.64 20.55
CA TRP A 190 -15.68 6.30 21.86
C TRP A 190 -14.30 6.93 22.06
N ILE A 191 -13.43 6.88 21.06
CA ILE A 191 -12.07 7.44 21.11
C ILE A 191 -12.13 8.97 21.21
N LYS A 192 -13.06 9.63 20.49
CA LYS A 192 -13.27 11.08 20.63
C LYS A 192 -13.75 11.45 22.03
N TYR A 193 -14.61 10.63 22.64
CA TYR A 193 -15.03 10.85 24.01
C TYR A 193 -13.88 10.67 25.02
N MET A 194 -13.05 9.64 24.84
CA MET A 194 -11.82 9.48 25.62
C MET A 194 -10.89 10.70 25.47
N ALA A 195 -10.68 11.18 24.24
CA ALA A 195 -9.86 12.36 23.96
C ALA A 195 -10.39 13.62 24.64
N PHE A 196 -11.71 13.81 24.63
CA PHE A 196 -12.36 14.91 25.35
C PHE A 196 -12.07 14.84 26.86
N MET A 197 -12.19 13.66 27.47
CA MET A 197 -11.86 13.54 28.90
C MET A 197 -10.38 13.80 29.19
N LEU A 198 -9.48 13.39 28.31
CA LEU A 198 -8.05 13.72 28.41
C LEU A 198 -7.80 15.24 28.30
N SER A 199 -8.51 15.95 27.41
CA SER A 199 -8.42 17.42 27.33
C SER A 199 -8.90 18.14 28.59
N MET A 200 -9.74 17.48 29.39
CA MET A 200 -10.18 17.94 30.71
C MET A 200 -9.25 17.49 31.85
N ALA A 201 -8.08 16.91 31.52
CA ALA A 201 -7.12 16.32 32.45
C ALA A 201 -7.69 15.18 33.33
N ASP A 202 -8.78 14.53 32.89
CA ASP A 202 -9.42 13.43 33.61
C ASP A 202 -9.10 12.08 32.95
N ALA A 203 -7.87 11.61 33.21
CA ALA A 203 -7.38 10.34 32.68
C ALA A 203 -8.13 9.14 33.27
N GLU A 204 -8.59 9.20 34.52
CA GLU A 204 -9.34 8.11 35.14
C GLU A 204 -10.69 7.89 34.46
N LYS A 205 -11.41 8.97 34.15
CA LYS A 205 -12.66 8.86 33.40
C LYS A 205 -12.44 8.45 31.95
N ALA A 206 -11.33 8.85 31.33
CA ALA A 206 -10.94 8.34 30.01
C ALA A 206 -10.73 6.80 30.03
N ARG A 207 -10.06 6.26 31.07
CA ARG A 207 -9.95 4.79 31.28
C ARG A 207 -11.32 4.13 31.46
N PHE A 208 -12.18 4.73 32.27
CA PHE A 208 -13.54 4.22 32.48
C PHE A 208 -14.33 4.16 31.17
N ILE A 209 -14.21 5.17 30.31
CA ILE A 209 -14.84 5.18 28.98
C ILE A 209 -14.25 4.09 28.09
N ALA A 210 -12.92 3.87 28.10
CA ALA A 210 -12.28 2.80 27.35
C ALA A 210 -12.83 1.41 27.76
N GLU A 211 -12.92 1.14 29.07
CA GLU A 211 -13.50 -0.11 29.60
C GLU A 211 -14.98 -0.25 29.21
N ARG A 212 -15.76 0.84 29.26
CA ARG A 212 -17.15 0.83 28.78
C ARG A 212 -17.24 0.51 27.30
N ALA A 213 -16.38 1.09 26.46
CA ALA A 213 -16.35 0.81 25.03
C ALA A 213 -16.03 -0.67 24.77
N LEU A 214 -15.04 -1.24 25.43
CA LEU A 214 -14.65 -2.66 25.30
C LEU A 214 -15.78 -3.64 25.67
N ASN A 215 -16.59 -3.27 26.67
CA ASN A 215 -17.77 -4.03 27.11
C ASN A 215 -18.99 -3.82 26.21
N THR A 216 -19.13 -2.66 25.58
CA THR A 216 -20.30 -2.30 24.76
C THR A 216 -20.17 -2.81 23.33
N ILE A 217 -18.98 -2.68 22.72
CA ILE A 217 -18.72 -3.13 21.36
C ILE A 217 -18.82 -4.66 21.30
N ASN A 218 -19.52 -5.17 20.29
CA ASN A 218 -19.70 -6.61 20.12
C ASN A 218 -18.36 -7.29 19.78
N PHE A 219 -18.11 -8.49 20.32
CA PHE A 219 -16.89 -9.25 20.03
C PHE A 219 -16.69 -9.58 18.54
N ARG A 220 -17.77 -9.57 17.74
CA ARG A 220 -17.70 -9.76 16.28
C ARG A 220 -17.04 -8.57 15.56
N GLU A 221 -17.06 -7.40 16.16
CA GLU A 221 -16.45 -6.17 15.62
C GLU A 221 -14.98 -6.08 16.07
N GLU A 222 -14.17 -7.02 15.60
CA GLU A 222 -12.76 -7.16 15.99
C GLU A 222 -11.94 -5.89 15.71
N ASN A 223 -12.20 -5.22 14.58
CA ASN A 223 -11.50 -3.99 14.20
C ASN A 223 -11.86 -2.83 15.14
N GLU A 224 -13.16 -2.65 15.45
CA GLU A 224 -13.62 -1.61 16.36
C GLU A 224 -13.05 -1.83 17.77
N LYS A 225 -13.04 -3.08 18.26
CA LYS A 225 -12.40 -3.42 19.54
C LYS A 225 -10.90 -3.18 19.53
N LEU A 226 -10.21 -3.57 18.46
CA LEU A 226 -8.77 -3.33 18.35
C LEU A 226 -8.47 -1.83 18.43
N ASN A 227 -9.24 -0.98 17.75
CA ASN A 227 -9.06 0.48 17.82
C ASN A 227 -9.16 1.00 19.25
N ILE A 228 -10.13 0.51 20.05
CA ILE A 228 -10.22 0.88 21.47
C ILE A 228 -9.01 0.40 22.25
N TRP A 229 -8.54 -0.84 22.02
CA TRP A 229 -7.31 -1.32 22.67
C TRP A 229 -6.09 -0.47 22.33
N VAL A 230 -5.93 -0.06 21.07
CA VAL A 230 -4.83 0.83 20.66
C VAL A 230 -4.94 2.19 21.33
N ALA A 231 -6.14 2.77 21.37
CA ALA A 231 -6.40 4.02 22.08
C ALA A 231 -6.05 3.91 23.58
N TYR A 232 -6.42 2.79 24.20
CA TYR A 232 -6.16 2.55 25.62
C TYR A 232 -4.67 2.34 25.90
N ILE A 233 -3.95 1.62 25.03
CA ILE A 233 -2.49 1.49 25.11
C ILE A 233 -1.82 2.87 24.98
N ASN A 234 -2.24 3.71 24.04
CA ASN A 234 -1.71 5.07 23.90
C ASN A 234 -1.97 5.91 25.16
N LEU A 235 -3.20 5.81 25.73
CA LEU A 235 -3.56 6.48 26.98
C LEU A 235 -2.63 6.06 28.12
N GLU A 236 -2.41 4.76 28.33
CA GLU A 236 -1.52 4.29 29.40
C GLU A 236 -0.05 4.62 29.17
N ASN A 237 0.38 4.73 27.92
CA ASN A 237 1.74 5.15 27.61
C ASN A 237 2.03 6.59 28.06
N GLU A 238 1.04 7.46 28.00
CA GLU A 238 1.18 8.87 28.36
C GLU A 238 0.81 9.15 29.83
N TYR A 239 -0.27 8.55 30.33
CA TYR A 239 -0.86 8.85 31.64
C TYR A 239 -0.75 7.70 32.64
N GLY A 240 -0.15 6.57 32.26
CA GLY A 240 0.06 5.43 33.15
C GLY A 240 1.18 5.68 34.16
N ASN A 241 1.12 5.02 35.32
CA ASN A 241 2.15 5.13 36.35
C ASN A 241 2.48 3.78 37.02
N PRO A 242 3.69 3.23 36.82
CA PRO A 242 4.66 3.63 35.81
C PRO A 242 4.13 3.30 34.39
N PRO A 243 4.43 4.11 33.36
CA PRO A 243 3.83 3.95 32.02
C PRO A 243 4.05 2.56 31.42
N GLN A 244 5.25 2.02 31.54
CA GLN A 244 5.60 0.71 30.99
C GLN A 244 4.76 -0.43 31.59
N GLU A 245 4.53 -0.42 32.91
CA GLU A 245 3.69 -1.44 33.55
C GLU A 245 2.22 -1.29 33.16
N ALA A 246 1.72 -0.05 33.07
CA ALA A 246 0.35 0.23 32.67
C ALA A 246 0.08 -0.22 31.23
N VAL A 247 0.96 0.15 30.29
CA VAL A 247 0.95 -0.31 28.90
C VAL A 247 0.98 -1.83 28.84
N MET A 248 1.89 -2.48 29.57
CA MET A 248 2.00 -3.93 29.54
C MET A 248 0.75 -4.64 30.10
N LYS A 249 0.10 -4.10 31.14
CA LYS A 249 -1.18 -4.65 31.65
C LYS A 249 -2.27 -4.60 30.59
N VAL A 250 -2.45 -3.47 29.92
CA VAL A 250 -3.46 -3.33 28.84
C VAL A 250 -3.09 -4.20 27.64
N PHE A 251 -1.81 -4.24 27.25
CA PHE A 251 -1.32 -5.08 26.17
C PHE A 251 -1.59 -6.57 26.41
N GLN A 252 -1.30 -7.08 27.61
CA GLN A 252 -1.57 -8.48 27.96
C GLN A 252 -3.07 -8.81 27.95
N ARG A 253 -3.92 -7.86 28.34
CA ARG A 253 -5.37 -8.02 28.21
C ARG A 253 -5.80 -8.02 26.74
N ALA A 254 -5.29 -7.10 25.92
CA ALA A 254 -5.60 -7.03 24.50
C ALA A 254 -5.26 -8.35 23.77
N LEU A 255 -4.16 -9.01 24.15
CA LEU A 255 -3.78 -10.32 23.60
C LEU A 255 -4.76 -11.45 23.89
N GLN A 256 -5.64 -11.33 24.89
CA GLN A 256 -6.64 -12.35 25.22
C GLN A 256 -7.89 -12.26 24.33
N TYR A 257 -8.12 -11.09 23.71
CA TYR A 257 -9.36 -10.80 22.97
C TYR A 257 -9.15 -10.53 21.48
N ASN A 258 -7.91 -10.35 21.04
CA ASN A 258 -7.59 -9.99 19.66
C ASN A 258 -6.50 -10.89 19.10
N ASP A 259 -6.38 -10.88 17.77
CA ASP A 259 -5.26 -11.48 17.07
C ASP A 259 -3.91 -10.96 17.60
N PRO A 260 -3.01 -11.85 18.07
CA PRO A 260 -1.74 -11.44 18.64
C PRO A 260 -0.89 -10.60 17.69
N GLU A 261 -0.80 -10.96 16.41
CA GLU A 261 0.03 -10.26 15.43
C GLU A 261 -0.35 -8.77 15.33
N ARG A 262 -1.66 -8.50 15.25
CA ARG A 262 -2.19 -7.12 15.21
C ARG A 262 -1.90 -6.34 16.48
N VAL A 263 -2.04 -6.95 17.66
CA VAL A 263 -1.79 -6.25 18.93
C VAL A 263 -0.30 -5.93 19.09
N TYR A 264 0.60 -6.84 18.70
CA TYR A 264 2.04 -6.57 18.71
C TYR A 264 2.43 -5.46 17.72
N LEU A 265 1.87 -5.47 16.50
CA LEU A 265 2.09 -4.40 15.53
C LEU A 265 1.58 -3.04 16.03
N ALA A 266 0.42 -3.02 16.68
CA ALA A 266 -0.13 -1.80 17.26
C ALA A 266 0.77 -1.24 18.38
N LEU A 267 1.28 -2.11 19.26
CA LEU A 267 2.22 -1.71 20.31
C LEU A 267 3.54 -1.20 19.71
N LEU A 268 4.06 -1.88 18.68
CA LEU A 268 5.26 -1.45 17.97
C LEU A 268 5.05 -0.06 17.34
N GLY A 269 3.96 0.14 16.61
CA GLY A 269 3.64 1.43 16.00
C GLY A 269 3.46 2.56 17.03
N MET A 270 2.98 2.24 18.24
CA MET A 270 2.95 3.19 19.36
C MET A 270 4.35 3.58 19.82
N TYR A 271 5.24 2.62 20.06
CA TYR A 271 6.62 2.92 20.44
C TYR A 271 7.40 3.64 19.34
N GLU A 272 7.10 3.36 18.07
CA GLU A 272 7.68 4.09 16.92
C GLU A 272 7.25 5.55 16.90
N ARG A 273 5.94 5.84 17.03
CA ARG A 273 5.41 7.22 17.04
C ARG A 273 5.86 8.04 18.25
N THR A 274 6.07 7.39 19.38
CA THR A 274 6.50 8.03 20.64
C THR A 274 8.01 7.99 20.83
N GLU A 275 8.76 7.57 19.80
CA GLU A 275 10.23 7.51 19.77
C GLU A 275 10.86 6.70 20.91
N GLN A 276 10.13 5.71 21.44
CA GLN A 276 10.60 4.80 22.49
C GLN A 276 11.46 3.67 21.90
N HIS A 277 12.60 4.04 21.32
CA HIS A 277 13.46 3.18 20.52
C HIS A 277 13.90 1.88 21.22
N LYS A 278 14.35 1.97 22.48
CA LYS A 278 14.78 0.80 23.26
C LYS A 278 13.65 -0.23 23.42
N LEU A 279 12.45 0.24 23.77
CA LEU A 279 11.29 -0.64 23.97
C LEU A 279 10.80 -1.25 22.66
N ALA A 280 10.85 -0.49 21.56
CA ALA A 280 10.54 -1.03 20.24
C ALA A 280 11.57 -2.08 19.79
N ASP A 281 12.87 -1.94 20.08
CA ASP A 281 13.87 -2.96 19.74
C ASP A 281 13.66 -4.24 20.55
N GLU A 282 13.41 -4.10 21.85
CA GLU A 282 13.07 -5.24 22.72
C GLU A 282 11.79 -5.95 22.25
N LEU A 283 10.80 -5.20 21.77
CA LEU A 283 9.56 -5.75 21.24
C LEU A 283 9.80 -6.50 19.93
N LEU A 284 10.57 -5.92 19.00
CA LEU A 284 10.95 -6.57 17.73
C LEU A 284 11.68 -7.90 17.99
N ASP A 285 12.63 -7.92 18.92
CA ASP A 285 13.32 -9.15 19.34
C ASP A 285 12.36 -10.20 19.90
N LYS A 286 11.38 -9.78 20.72
CA LYS A 286 10.33 -10.68 21.22
C LYS A 286 9.45 -11.19 20.08
N MET A 287 9.10 -10.34 19.11
CA MET A 287 8.27 -10.69 17.95
C MET A 287 8.97 -11.71 17.05
N ILE A 288 10.27 -11.55 16.75
CA ILE A 288 11.05 -12.51 15.94
C ILE A 288 11.14 -13.88 16.61
N LYS A 289 11.23 -13.92 17.94
CA LYS A 289 11.25 -15.18 18.69
C LYS A 289 9.89 -15.85 18.69
N LYS A 290 8.81 -15.07 18.85
CA LYS A 290 7.43 -15.54 18.99
C LYS A 290 6.80 -15.98 17.67
N PHE A 291 6.92 -15.15 16.64
CA PHE A 291 6.29 -15.36 15.36
C PHE A 291 7.28 -15.99 14.37
N LYS A 292 6.77 -16.86 13.49
CA LYS A 292 7.56 -17.62 12.53
C LYS A 292 7.02 -17.40 11.11
N HIS A 293 7.72 -17.93 10.13
CA HIS A 293 7.32 -17.89 8.72
C HIS A 293 7.14 -16.46 8.18
N SER A 294 6.10 -16.19 7.39
CA SER A 294 5.89 -14.91 6.71
C SER A 294 5.82 -13.71 7.65
N PHE A 295 5.25 -13.87 8.85
CA PHE A 295 5.21 -12.78 9.82
C PHE A 295 6.61 -12.39 10.30
N GLN A 296 7.53 -13.36 10.41
CA GLN A 296 8.92 -13.09 10.77
C GLN A 296 9.61 -12.18 9.75
N VAL A 297 9.33 -12.36 8.45
CA VAL A 297 9.84 -11.48 7.38
C VAL A 297 9.33 -10.06 7.59
N LEU A 298 8.03 -9.89 7.88
CA LEU A 298 7.45 -8.59 8.16
C LEU A 298 8.12 -7.90 9.36
N VAL A 299 8.40 -8.63 10.43
CA VAL A 299 9.07 -8.07 11.62
C VAL A 299 10.49 -7.60 11.29
N TRP A 300 11.25 -8.37 10.51
CA TRP A 300 12.57 -7.95 10.05
C TRP A 300 12.52 -6.71 9.17
N LEU A 301 11.55 -6.62 8.25
CA LEU A 301 11.38 -5.45 7.39
C LEU A 301 11.00 -4.21 8.19
N ARG A 302 10.15 -4.35 9.23
CA ARG A 302 9.84 -3.25 10.16
C ARG A 302 11.09 -2.79 10.89
N TRP A 303 11.96 -3.71 11.34
CA TRP A 303 13.23 -3.35 11.95
C TRP A 303 14.13 -2.57 10.99
N VAL A 304 14.34 -3.07 9.78
CA VAL A 304 15.13 -2.39 8.73
C VAL A 304 14.60 -0.98 8.47
N GLN A 305 13.29 -0.85 8.25
CA GLN A 305 12.64 0.44 7.98
C GLN A 305 12.90 1.43 9.11
N ARG A 306 12.83 0.98 10.37
CA ARG A 306 13.06 1.82 11.53
C ARG A 306 14.50 2.34 11.61
N ILE A 307 15.49 1.48 11.40
CA ILE A 307 16.91 1.86 11.39
C ILE A 307 17.17 2.89 10.29
N LEU A 308 16.61 2.67 9.10
CA LEU A 308 16.72 3.59 7.98
C LEU A 308 16.10 4.96 8.29
N LYS A 309 14.90 4.99 8.88
CA LYS A 309 14.26 6.26 9.31
C LYS A 309 15.08 7.02 10.35
N GLN A 310 15.83 6.32 11.20
CA GLN A 310 16.74 6.92 12.17
C GLN A 310 18.08 7.35 11.56
N LYS A 311 18.27 7.19 10.23
CA LYS A 311 19.51 7.49 9.49
C LYS A 311 20.75 6.80 10.09
N GLN A 312 20.56 5.61 10.66
CA GLN A 312 21.66 4.82 11.19
C GLN A 312 22.28 3.98 10.08
N ASP A 313 23.61 3.90 10.06
CA ASP A 313 24.36 3.12 9.07
C ASP A 313 24.43 1.61 9.39
N GLU A 314 23.54 1.12 10.25
CA GLU A 314 23.61 -0.21 10.87
C GLU A 314 22.59 -1.21 10.30
N VAL A 315 22.15 -1.01 9.06
CA VAL A 315 21.18 -1.91 8.41
C VAL A 315 21.78 -3.29 8.11
N GLN A 316 23.05 -3.33 7.69
CA GLN A 316 23.72 -4.58 7.26
C GLN A 316 23.78 -5.67 8.36
N PRO A 317 24.09 -5.34 9.64
CA PRO A 317 23.96 -6.29 10.74
C PRO A 317 22.57 -6.91 10.87
N VAL A 318 21.50 -6.10 10.74
CA VAL A 318 20.12 -6.58 10.85
C VAL A 318 19.73 -7.45 9.66
N VAL A 319 20.10 -7.05 8.44
CA VAL A 319 19.90 -7.87 7.24
C VAL A 319 20.62 -9.21 7.36
N SER A 320 21.87 -9.21 7.85
CA SER A 320 22.64 -10.44 8.06
C SER A 320 21.97 -11.37 9.08
N ARG A 321 21.51 -10.80 10.21
CA ARG A 321 20.78 -11.56 11.24
C ARG A 321 19.45 -12.11 10.71
N ALA A 322 18.74 -11.34 9.90
CA ALA A 322 17.50 -11.77 9.27
C ALA A 322 17.72 -12.98 8.36
N LEU A 323 18.71 -12.93 7.46
CA LEU A 323 19.04 -14.02 6.54
C LEU A 323 19.50 -15.30 7.24
N LEU A 324 20.13 -15.21 8.42
CA LEU A 324 20.44 -16.37 9.25
C LEU A 324 19.20 -17.01 9.89
N SER A 325 18.16 -16.21 10.15
CA SER A 325 16.95 -16.67 10.83
C SER A 325 15.82 -17.12 9.89
N LEU A 326 15.80 -16.58 8.67
CA LEU A 326 14.73 -16.82 7.69
C LEU A 326 15.04 -18.05 6.83
N PRO A 327 14.00 -18.83 6.43
CA PRO A 327 14.15 -19.88 5.42
C PRO A 327 14.67 -19.32 4.09
N ARG A 328 15.48 -20.11 3.37
CA ARG A 328 16.08 -19.69 2.08
C ARG A 328 15.06 -19.22 1.05
N GLU A 329 13.89 -19.86 1.02
CA GLU A 329 12.78 -19.50 0.12
C GLU A 329 12.31 -18.05 0.29
N LYS A 330 12.46 -17.48 1.50
CA LYS A 330 12.05 -16.10 1.80
C LYS A 330 13.18 -15.09 1.60
N HIS A 331 14.39 -15.52 1.25
CA HIS A 331 15.56 -14.63 1.14
C HIS A 331 15.40 -13.63 0.00
N ILE A 332 15.00 -14.09 -1.20
CA ILE A 332 14.84 -13.19 -2.36
C ILE A 332 13.77 -12.13 -2.06
N ASP A 333 12.63 -12.54 -1.53
CA ASP A 333 11.55 -11.62 -1.17
C ASP A 333 12.04 -10.61 -0.12
N PHE A 334 12.65 -11.08 0.97
CA PHE A 334 13.19 -10.20 2.01
C PHE A 334 14.24 -9.21 1.47
N ILE A 335 15.17 -9.65 0.63
CA ILE A 335 16.21 -8.79 0.04
C ILE A 335 15.59 -7.77 -0.91
N SER A 336 14.64 -8.17 -1.76
CA SER A 336 13.94 -7.25 -2.67
C SER A 336 13.22 -6.13 -1.91
N GLN A 337 12.61 -6.47 -0.77
CA GLN A 337 11.88 -5.51 0.06
C GLN A 337 12.81 -4.61 0.87
N THR A 338 13.91 -5.17 1.36
CA THR A 338 15.00 -4.39 1.96
C THR A 338 15.56 -3.39 0.95
N ALA A 339 15.76 -3.79 -0.31
CA ALA A 339 16.21 -2.91 -1.37
C ALA A 339 15.23 -1.75 -1.60
N ILE A 340 13.93 -2.04 -1.70
CA ILE A 340 12.88 -1.01 -1.83
C ILE A 340 12.90 -0.05 -0.63
N LEU A 341 13.13 -0.53 0.59
CA LEU A 341 13.26 0.33 1.76
C LEU A 341 14.49 1.24 1.68
N GLU A 342 15.64 0.76 1.20
CA GLU A 342 16.83 1.58 0.94
C GLU A 342 16.54 2.68 -0.09
N PHE A 343 15.79 2.38 -1.17
CA PHE A 343 15.33 3.41 -2.11
C PHE A 343 14.36 4.44 -1.52
N LYS A 344 13.58 4.07 -0.51
CA LYS A 344 12.54 4.94 0.06
C LYS A 344 13.05 5.83 1.18
N CYS A 345 13.89 5.26 2.05
CA CYS A 345 14.28 5.90 3.30
C CYS A 345 15.78 5.81 3.59
N GLY A 346 16.55 5.15 2.72
CA GLY A 346 17.98 4.90 2.90
C GLY A 346 18.82 5.49 1.78
N VAL A 347 19.84 4.73 1.37
CA VAL A 347 20.75 5.11 0.29
C VAL A 347 20.40 4.32 -0.97
N PRO A 348 19.95 4.98 -2.07
CA PRO A 348 19.59 4.30 -3.31
C PRO A 348 20.64 3.32 -3.84
N ASP A 349 21.93 3.66 -3.74
CA ASP A 349 23.02 2.78 -4.19
C ASP A 349 23.08 1.44 -3.48
N ARG A 350 22.63 1.37 -2.21
CA ARG A 350 22.50 0.11 -1.47
C ARG A 350 21.34 -0.70 -2.00
N GLY A 351 20.21 -0.04 -2.29
CA GLY A 351 19.06 -0.64 -2.96
C GLY A 351 19.46 -1.23 -4.32
N ARG A 352 20.17 -0.46 -5.15
CA ARG A 352 20.75 -0.92 -6.43
C ARG A 352 21.61 -2.16 -6.22
N SER A 353 22.57 -2.09 -5.32
CA SER A 353 23.47 -3.21 -5.00
C SER A 353 22.72 -4.49 -4.59
N MET A 354 21.63 -4.34 -3.82
CA MET A 354 20.79 -5.48 -3.43
C MET A 354 20.00 -6.06 -4.61
N PHE A 355 19.39 -5.22 -5.48
CA PHE A 355 18.71 -5.69 -6.69
C PHE A 355 19.68 -6.35 -7.68
N GLU A 356 20.84 -5.75 -7.92
CA GLU A 356 21.89 -6.30 -8.78
C GLU A 356 22.33 -7.70 -8.29
N ARG A 357 22.44 -7.88 -6.98
CA ARG A 357 22.78 -9.18 -6.39
C ARG A 357 21.70 -10.23 -6.68
N ILE A 358 20.43 -9.94 -6.41
CA ILE A 358 19.36 -10.93 -6.61
C ILE A 358 19.06 -11.18 -8.09
N LEU A 359 19.22 -10.19 -8.96
CA LEU A 359 19.08 -10.34 -10.40
C LEU A 359 20.24 -11.13 -11.03
N ARG A 360 21.44 -11.08 -10.43
CA ARG A 360 22.54 -11.97 -10.83
C ARG A 360 22.22 -13.45 -10.57
N GLU A 361 21.58 -13.74 -9.44
CA GLU A 361 21.17 -15.10 -9.07
C GLU A 361 19.92 -15.55 -9.83
N SER A 362 19.00 -14.62 -10.13
CA SER A 362 17.69 -14.89 -10.73
C SER A 362 17.38 -13.95 -11.91
N PRO A 363 18.16 -13.99 -13.00
CA PRO A 363 18.09 -12.99 -14.08
C PRO A 363 16.76 -12.99 -14.84
N LYS A 364 16.02 -14.09 -14.83
CA LYS A 364 14.73 -14.22 -15.53
C LYS A 364 13.51 -13.78 -14.70
N ARG A 365 13.68 -13.42 -13.43
CA ARG A 365 12.58 -12.96 -12.56
C ARG A 365 12.14 -11.55 -12.94
N THR A 366 11.16 -11.48 -13.83
CA THR A 366 10.64 -10.22 -14.42
C THR A 366 9.97 -9.32 -13.39
N ASP A 367 9.40 -9.89 -12.33
CA ASP A 367 8.85 -9.16 -11.20
C ASP A 367 9.91 -8.35 -10.44
N LEU A 368 11.14 -8.88 -10.28
CA LEU A 368 12.26 -8.17 -9.67
C LEU A 368 12.75 -7.02 -10.55
N TRP A 369 12.84 -7.26 -11.87
CA TRP A 369 13.15 -6.21 -12.84
C TRP A 369 12.12 -5.09 -12.78
N SER A 370 10.83 -5.45 -12.77
CA SER A 370 9.73 -4.49 -12.65
C SER A 370 9.89 -3.64 -11.40
N ALA A 371 10.05 -4.27 -10.24
CA ALA A 371 10.16 -3.58 -8.96
C ALA A 371 11.38 -2.65 -8.90
N TYR A 372 12.51 -3.07 -9.47
CA TYR A 372 13.72 -2.25 -9.55
C TYR A 372 13.53 -1.04 -10.48
N LEU A 373 12.97 -1.26 -11.67
CA LEU A 373 12.61 -0.19 -12.61
C LEU A 373 11.64 0.82 -11.97
N ASP A 374 10.64 0.35 -11.20
CA ASP A 374 9.73 1.25 -10.48
C ASP A 374 10.46 2.14 -9.46
N GLN A 375 11.50 1.61 -8.80
CA GLN A 375 12.29 2.42 -7.88
C GLN A 375 13.15 3.46 -8.60
N GLU A 376 13.79 3.12 -9.72
CA GLU A 376 14.61 4.08 -10.48
C GLU A 376 13.75 5.14 -11.17
N ILE A 377 12.60 4.76 -11.76
CA ILE A 377 11.65 5.71 -12.35
C ILE A 377 11.20 6.74 -11.31
N ARG A 378 10.99 6.31 -10.06
CA ARG A 378 10.63 7.21 -8.96
C ARG A 378 11.74 8.20 -8.59
N LEU A 379 13.01 7.84 -8.79
CA LEU A 379 14.14 8.76 -8.60
C LEU A 379 14.34 9.69 -9.80
N GLY A 380 13.95 9.25 -11.00
CA GLY A 380 13.92 10.08 -12.21
C GLY A 380 15.27 10.27 -12.91
N ASP A 381 16.29 9.46 -12.57
CA ASP A 381 17.60 9.53 -13.23
C ASP A 381 17.60 8.77 -14.56
N VAL A 382 17.43 9.51 -15.66
CA VAL A 382 17.32 8.98 -17.02
C VAL A 382 18.56 8.18 -17.43
N GLU A 383 19.75 8.58 -16.96
CA GLU A 383 21.03 7.93 -17.26
C GLU A 383 21.13 6.55 -16.59
N VAL A 384 20.34 6.29 -15.55
CA VAL A 384 20.23 4.98 -14.91
C VAL A 384 19.05 4.19 -15.46
N ILE A 385 17.89 4.83 -15.63
CA ILE A 385 16.64 4.17 -16.03
C ILE A 385 16.75 3.55 -17.43
N ARG A 386 17.25 4.30 -18.41
CA ARG A 386 17.31 3.82 -19.80
C ARG A 386 18.24 2.60 -19.93
N PRO A 387 19.51 2.63 -19.48
CA PRO A 387 20.35 1.44 -19.51
C PRO A 387 19.78 0.24 -18.73
N LEU A 388 19.04 0.50 -17.65
CA LEU A 388 18.37 -0.57 -16.90
C LEU A 388 17.26 -1.24 -17.73
N PHE A 389 16.46 -0.46 -18.46
CA PHE A 389 15.49 -1.00 -19.42
C PHE A 389 16.18 -1.75 -20.57
N GLU A 390 17.21 -1.17 -21.20
CA GLU A 390 17.97 -1.82 -22.29
C GLU A 390 18.50 -3.19 -21.85
N ARG A 391 19.04 -3.26 -20.62
CA ARG A 391 19.51 -4.53 -20.05
C ARG A 391 18.36 -5.51 -19.82
N ALA A 392 17.21 -5.06 -19.33
CA ALA A 392 16.06 -5.93 -19.09
C ALA A 392 15.50 -6.54 -20.39
N ILE A 393 15.43 -5.76 -21.47
CA ILE A 393 14.91 -6.24 -22.78
C ILE A 393 15.93 -7.08 -23.57
N SER A 394 17.21 -7.00 -23.22
CA SER A 394 18.27 -7.85 -23.81
C SER A 394 18.26 -9.31 -23.31
N LEU A 395 17.43 -9.61 -22.30
CA LEU A 395 17.37 -10.94 -21.70
C LEU A 395 16.61 -11.93 -22.59
N ASN A 396 17.00 -13.21 -22.53
CA ASN A 396 16.21 -14.27 -23.15
C ASN A 396 15.08 -14.72 -22.19
N LEU A 397 13.89 -14.16 -22.41
CA LEU A 397 12.68 -14.37 -21.60
C LEU A 397 11.54 -14.99 -22.44
N LYS A 398 10.51 -15.51 -21.76
CA LYS A 398 9.27 -15.91 -22.43
C LYS A 398 8.57 -14.67 -23.03
N ASP A 399 7.85 -14.85 -24.14
CA ASP A 399 7.19 -13.74 -24.86
C ASP A 399 6.28 -12.89 -23.97
N GLY A 400 5.49 -13.50 -23.07
CA GLY A 400 4.64 -12.76 -22.14
C GLY A 400 5.41 -11.81 -21.22
N ASN A 401 6.57 -12.27 -20.71
CA ASN A 401 7.43 -11.47 -19.84
C ASN A 401 8.15 -10.37 -20.64
N MET A 402 8.58 -10.67 -21.86
CA MET A 402 9.22 -9.68 -22.72
C MET A 402 8.24 -8.60 -23.16
N LYS A 403 7.02 -8.99 -23.56
CA LYS A 403 5.91 -8.07 -23.86
C LYS A 403 5.63 -7.14 -22.68
N PHE A 404 5.59 -7.68 -21.46
CA PHE A 404 5.42 -6.88 -20.24
C PHE A 404 6.52 -5.82 -20.08
N LEU A 405 7.80 -6.19 -20.26
CA LEU A 405 8.92 -5.25 -20.14
C LEU A 405 8.90 -4.18 -21.23
N PHE A 406 8.62 -4.55 -22.49
CA PHE A 406 8.48 -3.58 -23.58
C PHE A 406 7.32 -2.61 -23.34
N ASN A 407 6.16 -3.09 -22.92
CA ASN A 407 5.01 -2.25 -22.59
C ASN A 407 5.36 -1.24 -21.47
N LYS A 408 6.09 -1.70 -20.45
CA LYS A 408 6.55 -0.82 -19.37
C LYS A 408 7.54 0.22 -19.87
N PHE A 409 8.48 -0.17 -20.74
CA PHE A 409 9.45 0.76 -21.32
C PHE A 409 8.77 1.81 -22.22
N LEU A 410 7.81 1.39 -23.04
CA LEU A 410 6.99 2.30 -23.84
C LEU A 410 6.17 3.26 -22.98
N LYS A 411 5.55 2.77 -21.89
CA LYS A 411 4.81 3.63 -20.94
C LYS A 411 5.72 4.70 -20.34
N TYR A 412 6.96 4.34 -20.02
CA TYR A 412 7.96 5.27 -19.52
C TYR A 412 8.36 6.31 -20.60
N GLU A 413 8.80 5.89 -21.79
CA GLU A 413 9.24 6.85 -22.83
C GLU A 413 8.07 7.70 -23.36
N LYS A 414 6.82 7.22 -23.35
CA LYS A 414 5.63 8.05 -23.64
C LYS A 414 5.39 9.15 -22.61
N SER A 415 5.79 8.92 -21.36
CA SER A 415 5.57 9.87 -20.26
C SER A 415 6.76 10.82 -20.08
N ASN A 416 7.98 10.38 -20.42
CA ASN A 416 9.23 11.05 -20.06
C ASN A 416 10.21 11.26 -21.23
N GLY A 417 10.00 10.58 -22.35
CA GLY A 417 10.88 10.58 -23.52
C GLY A 417 10.37 11.48 -24.66
N ASP A 418 10.98 11.30 -25.81
CA ASP A 418 10.62 11.96 -27.08
C ASP A 418 10.14 10.92 -28.10
N GLU A 419 9.65 11.40 -29.25
CA GLU A 419 9.13 10.57 -30.33
C GLU A 419 10.20 9.60 -30.87
N GLU A 420 11.46 10.03 -30.96
CA GLU A 420 12.57 9.19 -31.40
C GLU A 420 12.81 7.99 -30.46
N ARG A 421 12.72 8.20 -29.15
CA ARG A 421 12.86 7.13 -28.15
C ARG A 421 11.66 6.19 -28.15
N ILE A 422 10.45 6.70 -28.34
CA ILE A 422 9.25 5.86 -28.46
C ILE A 422 9.39 4.94 -29.68
N GLU A 423 9.72 5.50 -30.86
CA GLU A 423 9.95 4.74 -32.08
C GLU A 423 11.10 3.73 -31.93
N TYR A 424 12.16 4.10 -31.21
CA TYR A 424 13.27 3.20 -30.92
C TYR A 424 12.79 1.95 -30.16
N VAL A 425 12.02 2.13 -29.09
CA VAL A 425 11.51 1.00 -28.29
C VAL A 425 10.52 0.15 -29.10
N GLU A 426 9.66 0.77 -29.91
CA GLU A 426 8.74 0.04 -30.80
C GLU A 426 9.50 -0.81 -31.82
N ARG A 427 10.59 -0.26 -32.38
CA ARG A 427 11.47 -0.99 -33.32
C ARG A 427 12.16 -2.17 -32.64
N GLN A 428 12.67 -2.00 -31.42
CA GLN A 428 13.26 -3.11 -30.65
C GLN A 428 12.24 -4.21 -30.36
N ALA A 429 11.01 -3.85 -29.99
CA ALA A 429 9.93 -4.81 -29.76
C ALA A 429 9.58 -5.61 -31.03
N MET A 430 9.48 -4.93 -32.19
CA MET A 430 9.22 -5.60 -33.48
C MET A 430 10.35 -6.54 -33.89
N GLU A 431 11.61 -6.14 -33.67
CA GLU A 431 12.76 -6.98 -33.97
C GLU A 431 12.79 -8.22 -33.08
N TYR A 432 12.48 -8.08 -31.79
CA TYR A 432 12.34 -9.21 -30.88
C TYR A 432 11.26 -10.20 -31.36
N ILE A 433 10.09 -9.71 -31.77
CA ILE A 433 9.00 -10.56 -32.29
C ILE A 433 9.45 -11.30 -33.56
N ARG A 434 10.14 -10.60 -34.47
CA ARG A 434 10.68 -11.22 -35.69
C ARG A 434 11.65 -12.36 -35.37
N GLN A 435 12.53 -12.16 -34.39
CA GLN A 435 13.50 -13.17 -33.97
C GLN A 435 12.82 -14.35 -33.25
N SER A 436 11.82 -14.09 -32.41
CA SER A 436 11.04 -15.13 -31.72
C SER A 436 10.28 -16.02 -32.71
N ASN A 437 9.69 -15.45 -33.77
CA ASN A 437 8.97 -16.20 -34.81
C ASN A 437 9.86 -17.04 -35.74
N LEU A 438 11.18 -16.81 -35.73
CA LEU A 438 12.15 -17.54 -36.56
C LEU A 438 12.88 -18.66 -35.80
N ALA A 439 12.77 -18.69 -34.47
CA ALA A 439 13.36 -19.69 -33.58
C ALA A 439 12.37 -20.83 -33.30
#